data_AF-A0A7C0XQ85-F1
#
_entry.id   AF-A0A7C0XQ85-F1
#
_cell.length_a   1.000
_cell.length_b   1.000
_cell.length_c   1.000
_cell.angle_alpha   90.00
_cell.angle_beta   90.00
_cell.angle_gamma   90.00
#
_symmetry.space_group_name_H-M   'P 1'
#
loop_
_entity.id
_entity.type
_entity.pdbx_description
1 polymer ?
#
loop_
_entity_poly.entity_id
_entity_poly.type
_entity_poly.pdbx_seq_one_letter_code
_entity_poly.pdbx_strand_id
1 'polypeptide(L)'
;LLYYFNFVQVPAVGEALGDEGGPGPAAINKYVAPRALLWFRWSALATWLTGAGALENLPHGEGSGFVMAFTLQEPLLIIGIGAWLGTIMLFNVWVLIWPNQKKILGMVEASADEIAGAKKVALMASRTNTLLSIPMLMCMIGHGHGLPL
;
A
#
# COMPACT_ATOMS: atom_id res chain seq x y z
N LEU A 1 -0.07 -2.43 -8.05
CA LEU A 1 -1.35 -2.90 -7.46
C LEU A 1 -2.11 -1.79 -6.72
N LEU A 2 -1.46 -1.01 -5.85
CA LEU A 2 -2.09 0.15 -5.20
C LEU A 2 -2.77 1.12 -6.18
N TYR A 3 -2.05 1.54 -7.22
CA TYR A 3 -2.60 2.39 -8.29
C TYR A 3 -3.73 1.71 -9.07
N TYR A 4 -3.63 0.41 -9.32
CA TYR A 4 -4.69 -0.37 -9.97
C TYR A 4 -6.00 -0.32 -9.16
N PHE A 5 -5.96 -0.47 -7.84
CA PHE A 5 -7.18 -0.39 -7.03
C PHE A 5 -7.83 0.99 -7.08
N ASN A 6 -7.04 2.06 -7.01
CA ASN A 6 -7.57 3.43 -6.95
C ASN A 6 -8.02 3.97 -8.30
N PHE A 7 -7.31 3.65 -9.38
CA PHE A 7 -7.51 4.27 -10.69
C PHE A 7 -8.15 3.36 -11.73
N VAL A 8 -8.21 2.04 -11.48
CA VAL A 8 -8.80 1.07 -12.43
C VAL A 8 -9.99 0.37 -11.80
N GLN A 9 -9.79 -0.35 -10.69
CA GLN A 9 -10.83 -1.19 -10.13
C GLN A 9 -12.00 -0.39 -9.54
N VAL A 10 -11.73 0.64 -8.74
CA VAL A 10 -12.78 1.45 -8.11
C VAL A 10 -13.65 2.18 -9.16
N PRO A 11 -13.08 2.87 -10.17
CA PRO A 11 -13.86 3.44 -11.26
C PRO A 11 -14.67 2.40 -12.04
N ALA A 12 -14.06 1.27 -12.42
CA ALA A 12 -14.73 0.21 -13.17
C ALA A 12 -15.91 -0.41 -12.39
N VAL A 13 -15.78 -0.59 -11.07
CA VAL A 13 -16.89 -1.04 -10.23
C VAL A 13 -17.99 0.02 -10.15
N GLY A 14 -17.63 1.31 -10.13
CA GLY A 14 -18.59 2.41 -10.18
C GLY A 14 -19.39 2.44 -11.48
N GLU A 15 -18.72 2.30 -12.63
CA GLU A 15 -19.35 2.19 -13.94
C GLU A 15 -20.27 0.97 -14.03
N ALA A 16 -19.79 -0.19 -13.60
CA ALA A 16 -20.59 -1.43 -13.62
C ALA A 16 -21.81 -1.39 -12.69
N LEU A 17 -21.83 -0.54 -11.67
CA LEU A 17 -23.00 -0.31 -10.82
C LEU A 17 -24.04 0.62 -11.46
N GLY A 18 -23.63 1.48 -12.40
CA GLY A 18 -24.51 2.41 -13.12
C GLY A 18 -25.09 1.85 -14.43
N ASP A 19 -24.60 0.69 -14.89
CA ASP A 19 -25.06 0.02 -16.11
C ASP A 19 -26.11 -1.07 -15.78
N GLU A 20 -27.40 -0.70 -15.82
CA GLU A 20 -28.52 -1.58 -15.47
C GLU A 20 -28.67 -2.81 -16.38
N GLY A 21 -28.10 -2.79 -17.59
CA GLY A 21 -28.09 -3.92 -18.54
C GLY A 21 -26.76 -4.69 -18.59
N GLY A 22 -25.76 -4.22 -17.86
CA GLY A 22 -24.40 -4.73 -17.89
C GLY A 22 -24.17 -5.97 -17.02
N PRO A 23 -22.96 -6.54 -17.06
CA PRO A 23 -22.60 -7.72 -16.25
C PRO A 23 -22.49 -7.44 -14.74
N GLY A 24 -22.57 -6.18 -14.32
CA GLY A 24 -22.40 -5.75 -12.93
C GLY A 24 -20.99 -5.97 -12.37
N PRO A 25 -20.71 -5.56 -11.13
CA PRO A 25 -19.37 -5.66 -10.52
C PRO A 25 -19.04 -7.06 -9.99
N ALA A 26 -19.96 -8.03 -10.12
CA ALA A 26 -19.84 -9.35 -9.49
C ALA A 26 -18.60 -10.13 -9.97
N ALA A 27 -18.30 -10.10 -11.26
CA ALA A 27 -17.13 -10.78 -11.81
C ALA A 27 -15.81 -10.20 -11.26
N ILE A 28 -15.72 -8.87 -11.16
CA ILE A 28 -14.56 -8.17 -10.60
C ILE A 28 -14.39 -8.55 -9.13
N ASN A 29 -15.45 -8.47 -8.34
CA ASN A 29 -15.42 -8.74 -6.90
C ASN A 29 -15.17 -10.21 -6.57
N LYS A 30 -15.65 -11.14 -7.40
CA LYS A 30 -15.49 -12.58 -7.19
C LYS A 30 -14.15 -13.11 -7.67
N TYR A 31 -13.68 -12.69 -8.85
CA TYR A 31 -12.52 -13.32 -9.50
C TYR A 31 -11.26 -12.45 -9.46
N VAL A 32 -11.38 -11.13 -9.53
CA VAL A 32 -10.21 -10.26 -9.69
C VAL A 32 -9.76 -9.69 -8.34
N ALA A 33 -10.66 -9.05 -7.61
CA ALA A 33 -10.33 -8.35 -6.37
C ALA A 33 -9.63 -9.23 -5.32
N PRO A 34 -10.08 -10.48 -5.02
CA PRO A 34 -9.42 -11.31 -4.02
C PRO A 34 -7.98 -11.69 -4.40
N ARG A 35 -7.74 -11.98 -5.68
CA ARG A 35 -6.40 -12.33 -6.18
C ARG A 35 -5.48 -11.11 -6.18
N ALA A 36 -5.97 -9.97 -6.65
CA ALA A 36 -5.22 -8.73 -6.65
C ALA A 36 -4.82 -8.34 -5.21
N LEU A 37 -5.72 -8.50 -4.23
CA LEU A 37 -5.46 -8.17 -2.82
C LEU A 37 -4.44 -9.13 -2.19
N LEU A 38 -4.51 -10.42 -2.50
CA LEU A 38 -3.51 -11.39 -2.05
C LEU A 38 -2.11 -10.97 -2.50
N TRP A 39 -1.93 -10.72 -3.80
CA TRP A 39 -0.66 -10.28 -4.35
C TRP A 39 -0.23 -8.93 -3.80
N PHE A 40 -1.17 -8.00 -3.62
CA PHE A 40 -0.86 -6.68 -3.09
C PHE A 40 -0.30 -6.75 -1.66
N ARG A 41 -0.93 -7.55 -0.80
CA ARG A 41 -0.51 -7.69 0.59
C ARG A 41 0.88 -8.31 0.71
N TRP A 42 1.12 -9.39 -0.02
CA TRP A 42 2.40 -10.11 0.06
C TRP A 42 3.52 -9.39 -0.70
N SER A 43 3.23 -8.74 -1.83
CA SER A 43 4.21 -7.89 -2.51
C SER A 43 4.60 -6.70 -1.65
N ALA A 44 3.66 -6.05 -0.95
CA ALA A 44 3.99 -4.97 -0.02
C ALA A 44 4.94 -5.44 1.09
N LEU A 45 4.70 -6.61 1.69
CA LEU A 45 5.60 -7.19 2.69
C LEU A 45 6.97 -7.54 2.10
N ALA A 46 7.00 -8.18 0.94
CA ALA A 46 8.24 -8.56 0.28
C ALA A 46 9.08 -7.33 -0.09
N THR A 47 8.47 -6.27 -0.64
CA THR A 47 9.14 -5.00 -0.91
C THR A 47 9.69 -4.36 0.36
N TRP A 48 8.93 -4.38 1.46
CA TRP A 48 9.42 -3.83 2.71
C TRP A 48 10.60 -4.62 3.28
N LEU A 49 10.53 -5.97 3.30
CA LEU A 49 11.62 -6.82 3.78
C LEU A 49 12.89 -6.67 2.94
N THR A 50 12.73 -6.64 1.60
CA THR A 50 13.87 -6.44 0.69
C THR A 50 14.46 -5.05 0.82
N GLY A 51 13.63 -4.01 0.98
CA GLY A 51 14.09 -2.65 1.28
C GLY A 51 14.82 -2.56 2.61
N ALA A 52 14.28 -3.16 3.68
CA ALA A 52 14.92 -3.22 4.99
C ALA A 52 16.29 -3.91 4.93
N GLY A 53 16.41 -5.03 4.20
CA GLY A 53 17.69 -5.70 3.97
C GLY A 53 18.64 -4.87 3.11
N ALA A 54 18.13 -4.12 2.12
CA ALA A 54 18.95 -3.25 1.28
C ALA A 54 19.56 -2.10 2.08
N LEU A 55 18.86 -1.54 3.08
CA LEU A 55 19.39 -0.48 3.94
C LEU A 55 20.71 -0.87 4.63
N GLU A 56 20.84 -2.13 5.03
CA GLU A 56 22.05 -2.65 5.68
C GLU A 56 23.24 -2.71 4.71
N ASN A 57 22.97 -2.83 3.41
CA ASN A 57 23.98 -2.96 2.36
C ASN A 57 24.32 -1.63 1.67
N LEU A 58 23.67 -0.52 2.05
CA LEU A 58 24.00 0.80 1.55
C LEU A 58 25.30 1.31 2.18
N PRO A 59 26.04 2.23 1.53
CA PRO A 59 27.18 2.88 2.17
C PRO A 59 26.71 3.73 3.37
N HIS A 60 27.08 3.33 4.59
CA HIS A 60 26.65 4.03 5.82
C HIS A 60 27.73 4.20 6.90
N GLY A 61 28.91 3.61 6.71
CA GLY A 61 30.02 3.68 7.67
C GLY A 61 29.98 2.54 8.68
N GLU A 62 30.30 2.83 9.94
CA GLU A 62 30.23 1.85 11.03
C GLU A 62 28.83 1.84 11.67
N GLY A 63 28.29 0.65 11.90
CA GLY A 63 26.98 0.45 12.51
C GLY A 63 26.03 -0.33 11.59
N SER A 64 24.75 -0.35 11.97
CA SER A 64 23.70 -0.97 11.16
C SER A 64 23.00 0.10 10.32
N GLY A 65 23.05 -0.05 9.00
CA GLY A 65 22.33 0.82 8.07
C GLY A 65 20.83 0.81 8.31
N PHE A 66 20.27 -0.33 8.71
CA PHE A 66 18.86 -0.40 9.12
C PHE A 66 18.57 0.50 10.32
N VAL A 67 19.37 0.42 11.39
CA VAL A 67 19.18 1.25 12.60
C VAL A 67 19.35 2.72 12.28
N MET A 68 20.41 3.09 11.53
CA MET A 68 20.65 4.47 11.13
C MET A 68 19.50 5.06 10.32
N ALA A 69 18.97 4.32 9.34
CA ALA A 69 17.84 4.76 8.54
C ALA A 69 16.57 4.96 9.39
N PHE A 70 16.22 4.00 10.25
CA PHE A 70 15.01 4.11 11.09
C PHE A 70 15.15 5.10 12.26
N THR A 71 16.38 5.45 12.64
CA THR A 71 16.66 6.52 13.61
C THR A 71 16.98 7.87 12.95
N LEU A 72 16.83 7.96 11.62
CA LEU A 72 16.98 9.20 10.83
C LEU A 72 18.38 9.84 10.97
N GLN A 73 19.43 9.01 10.97
CA GLN A 73 20.81 9.45 11.05
C GLN A 73 21.45 9.62 9.67
N GLU A 74 22.41 10.55 9.55
CA GLU A 74 23.26 10.68 8.37
C GLU A 74 24.20 9.47 8.22
N PRO A 75 24.48 8.99 7.00
CA PRO A 75 24.06 9.54 5.70
C PRO A 75 22.69 9.02 5.19
N LEU A 76 21.98 8.20 5.98
CA LEU A 76 20.76 7.49 5.55
C LEU A 76 19.46 8.22 5.89
N LEU A 77 19.50 9.48 6.31
CA LEU A 77 18.33 10.23 6.78
C LEU A 77 17.21 10.25 5.73
N ILE A 78 17.52 10.62 4.49
CA ILE A 78 16.53 10.77 3.42
C ILE A 78 15.87 9.43 3.07
N ILE A 79 16.67 8.37 2.92
CA ILE A 79 16.13 7.04 2.64
C ILE A 79 15.39 6.45 3.86
N GLY A 80 15.79 6.85 5.07
CA GLY A 80 15.10 6.57 6.32
C GLY A 80 13.69 7.14 6.40
N ILE A 81 13.49 8.38 5.95
CA ILE A 81 12.15 8.97 5.78
C ILE A 81 11.32 8.12 4.81
N GLY A 82 11.91 7.73 3.68
CA GLY A 82 11.28 6.81 2.74
C GLY A 82 10.89 5.47 3.38
N ALA A 83 11.78 4.89 4.19
CA ALA A 83 11.53 3.63 4.90
C ALA A 83 10.37 3.74 5.90
N TRP A 84 10.26 4.84 6.64
CA TRP A 84 9.12 5.11 7.52
C TRP A 84 7.81 5.24 6.77
N LEU A 85 7.80 5.99 5.65
CA LEU A 85 6.61 6.09 4.79
C LEU A 85 6.19 4.71 4.26
N GLY A 86 7.15 3.91 3.78
CA GLY A 86 6.91 2.53 3.37
C GLY A 86 6.36 1.64 4.50
N THR A 87 6.84 1.84 5.74
CA THR A 87 6.37 1.12 6.92
C THR A 87 4.92 1.47 7.27
N ILE A 88 4.58 2.76 7.27
CA ILE A 88 3.20 3.25 7.47
C ILE A 88 2.28 2.67 6.39
N MET A 89 2.74 2.67 5.14
CA MET A 89 1.99 2.10 4.03
C MET A 89 1.78 0.59 4.20
N LEU A 90 2.80 -0.17 4.61
CA LEU A 90 2.69 -1.60 4.91
C LEU A 90 1.68 -1.86 6.03
N PHE A 91 1.73 -1.07 7.11
CA PHE A 91 0.76 -1.13 8.20
C PHE A 91 -0.66 -0.91 7.68
N ASN A 92 -0.89 0.12 6.87
CA ASN A 92 -2.20 0.38 6.27
C ASN A 92 -2.69 -0.81 5.44
N VAL A 93 -1.81 -1.50 4.70
CA VAL A 93 -2.20 -2.69 3.93
C VAL A 93 -2.64 -3.84 4.82
N TRP A 94 -1.86 -4.17 5.85
CA TRP A 94 -2.09 -5.36 6.67
C TRP A 94 -3.15 -5.15 7.75
N VAL A 95 -3.23 -3.95 8.33
CA VAL A 95 -4.06 -3.67 9.50
C VAL A 95 -5.38 -2.99 9.12
N LEU A 96 -5.37 -2.11 8.11
CA LEU A 96 -6.58 -1.37 7.71
C LEU A 96 -7.23 -1.97 6.47
N ILE A 97 -6.49 -2.14 5.38
CA ILE A 97 -7.06 -2.58 4.10
C ILE A 97 -7.49 -4.05 4.18
N TRP A 98 -6.58 -4.95 4.57
CA TRP A 98 -6.86 -6.38 4.53
C TRP A 98 -8.06 -6.83 5.40
N PRO A 99 -8.17 -6.45 6.69
CA PRO A 99 -9.31 -6.87 7.52
C PRO A 99 -10.65 -6.34 7.01
N ASN A 100 -10.67 -5.10 6.52
CA ASN A 100 -11.88 -4.50 5.95
C ASN A 100 -12.24 -5.14 4.60
N GLN A 101 -11.27 -5.48 3.75
CA GLN A 101 -11.52 -6.18 2.50
C GLN A 101 -12.08 -7.59 2.71
N LYS A 102 -11.66 -8.31 3.76
CA LYS A 102 -12.30 -9.60 4.12
C LYS A 102 -13.80 -9.46 4.35
N LYS A 103 -14.24 -8.39 5.04
CA LYS A 103 -15.67 -8.11 5.26
C LYS A 103 -16.37 -7.75 3.95
N ILE A 104 -15.78 -6.87 3.15
CA ILE A 104 -16.34 -6.39 1.88
C ILE A 104 -16.56 -7.52 0.87
N LEU A 105 -15.62 -8.48 0.83
CA LEU A 105 -15.64 -9.61 -0.09
C LEU A 105 -16.43 -10.82 0.46
N GLY A 106 -17.07 -10.69 1.62
CA GLY A 106 -17.84 -11.77 2.24
C GLY A 106 -16.99 -12.96 2.71
N MET A 107 -15.69 -12.75 2.95
CA MET A 107 -14.80 -13.79 3.51
C MET A 107 -15.01 -13.99 5.01
N VAL A 108 -15.65 -13.01 5.66
CA VAL A 108 -16.05 -13.03 7.07
C VAL A 108 -17.46 -12.44 7.14
N GLU A 109 -18.31 -13.01 7.99
CA GLU A 109 -19.65 -12.47 8.26
C GLU A 109 -19.55 -11.07 8.87
N ALA A 110 -20.32 -10.14 8.32
CA ALA A 110 -20.41 -8.76 8.78
C ALA A 110 -21.79 -8.20 8.41
N SER A 111 -22.35 -7.37 9.29
CA SER A 111 -23.60 -6.65 9.02
C SER A 111 -23.44 -5.64 7.87
N ALA A 112 -24.57 -5.19 7.30
CA ALA A 112 -24.55 -4.20 6.23
C ALA A 112 -23.85 -2.88 6.65
N ASP A 113 -24.06 -2.44 7.89
CA ASP A 113 -23.44 -1.23 8.45
C ASP A 113 -21.92 -1.40 8.61
N GLU A 114 -21.47 -2.56 9.08
CA GLU A 114 -20.04 -2.87 9.18
C GLU A 114 -19.38 -2.94 7.81
N ILE A 115 -20.04 -3.49 6.79
CA ILE A 115 -19.54 -3.52 5.42
C ILE A 115 -19.44 -2.10 4.87
N ALA A 116 -20.43 -1.24 5.11
CA ALA A 116 -20.39 0.16 4.69
C ALA A 116 -19.23 0.93 5.34
N GLY A 117 -19.01 0.73 6.66
CA GLY A 117 -17.86 1.27 7.38
C GLY A 117 -16.54 0.75 6.83
N ALA A 118 -16.44 -0.56 6.58
CA ALA A 118 -15.26 -1.22 6.05
C ALA A 118 -14.87 -0.66 4.68
N LYS A 119 -15.84 -0.42 3.78
CA LYS A 119 -15.60 0.21 2.47
C LYS A 119 -14.96 1.59 2.62
N LYS A 120 -15.46 2.43 3.54
CA LYS A 120 -14.90 3.76 3.79
C LYS A 120 -13.45 3.68 4.29
N VAL A 121 -13.19 2.85 5.31
CA VAL A 121 -11.85 2.70 5.89
C VAL A 121 -10.86 2.16 4.86
N ALA A 122 -11.23 1.09 4.14
CA ALA A 122 -10.36 0.50 3.13
C ALA A 122 -10.04 1.48 1.99
N LEU A 123 -11.03 2.26 1.54
CA LEU A 123 -10.84 3.25 0.49
C LEU A 123 -9.95 4.42 0.95
N MET A 124 -10.17 4.95 2.15
CA MET A 124 -9.34 6.04 2.69
C MET A 124 -7.90 5.58 2.89
N ALA A 125 -7.67 4.42 3.50
CA ALA A 125 -6.33 3.86 3.67
C ALA A 125 -5.63 3.64 2.32
N SER A 126 -6.36 3.17 1.30
CA SER A 126 -5.83 2.99 -0.06
C SER A 126 -5.44 4.32 -0.73
N ARG A 127 -6.26 5.36 -0.58
CA ARG A 127 -5.96 6.70 -1.11
C ARG A 127 -4.78 7.34 -0.38
N THR A 128 -4.74 7.24 0.95
CA THR A 128 -3.60 7.69 1.75
C THR A 128 -2.32 7.02 1.30
N ASN A 129 -2.31 5.68 1.14
CA ASN A 129 -1.15 4.98 0.62
C ASN A 129 -0.73 5.49 -0.77
N THR A 130 -1.69 5.81 -1.64
CA THR A 130 -1.39 6.31 -3.00
C THR A 130 -0.77 7.70 -2.97
N LEU A 131 -1.17 8.55 -2.03
CA LEU A 131 -0.56 9.85 -1.84
C LEU A 131 0.83 9.74 -1.21
N LEU A 132 0.98 8.90 -0.18
CA LEU A 132 2.26 8.67 0.49
C LEU A 132 3.30 7.98 -0.39
N SER A 133 2.88 7.22 -1.41
CA SER A 133 3.81 6.54 -2.31
C SER A 133 4.63 7.54 -3.14
N ILE A 134 4.13 8.74 -3.39
CA ILE A 134 4.85 9.79 -4.13
C ILE A 134 6.09 10.28 -3.35
N PRO A 135 5.97 10.88 -2.15
CA PRO A 135 7.13 11.30 -1.37
C PRO A 135 8.02 10.12 -0.97
N MET A 136 7.45 8.94 -0.70
CA MET A 136 8.25 7.75 -0.42
C MET A 136 9.19 7.40 -1.59
N LEU A 137 8.66 7.35 -2.82
CA LEU A 137 9.49 7.09 -4.01
C LEU A 137 10.52 8.20 -4.26
N MET A 138 10.17 9.46 -4.01
CA MET A 138 11.12 10.57 -4.13
C MET A 138 12.29 10.43 -3.15
N CYS A 139 12.05 10.03 -1.89
CA CYS A 139 13.10 9.75 -0.92
C CYS A 139 14.01 8.60 -1.36
N MET A 140 13.44 7.53 -1.93
CA MET A 140 14.21 6.36 -2.40
C MET A 140 15.08 6.69 -3.63
N ILE A 141 14.55 7.44 -4.58
CA ILE A 141 15.26 7.83 -5.81
C ILE A 141 16.31 8.91 -5.51
N GLY A 142 15.96 9.89 -4.67
CA GLY A 142 16.82 11.03 -4.32
C GLY A 142 18.12 10.60 -3.63
N HIS A 143 18.10 9.52 -2.85
CA HIS A 143 19.31 8.95 -2.25
C HIS A 143 20.32 8.44 -3.32
N GLY A 144 19.85 7.94 -4.46
CA GLY A 144 20.71 7.42 -5.52
C GLY A 144 21.31 8.48 -6.46
N HIS A 145 20.73 9.69 -6.52
CA HIS A 145 21.08 10.70 -7.52
C HIS A 145 21.43 12.08 -6.94
N GLY A 146 21.42 12.22 -5.61
CA GLY A 146 21.49 13.52 -4.94
C GLY A 146 20.18 14.29 -5.13
N LEU A 147 19.62 14.81 -4.04
CA LEU A 147 18.60 15.83 -4.16
C LEU A 147 19.30 17.14 -4.55
N PRO A 148 18.81 17.91 -5.53
CA PRO A 148 19.28 19.27 -5.72
C PRO A 148 18.82 20.10 -4.51
N LEU A 149 19.69 20.19 -3.51
CA LEU A 149 19.58 21.09 -2.36
C LEU A 149 20.77 22.05 -2.39
#